data_AF-X0SV64-F1
#
_entry.id   AF-X0SV64-F1
#
_cell.length_a   1.000
_cell.length_b   1.000
_cell.length_c   1.000
_cell.angle_alpha   90.00
_cell.angle_beta   90.00
_cell.angle_gamma   90.00
#
_symmetry.space_group_name_H-M   'P 1'
#
loop_
_entity.id
_entity.type
_entity.pdbx_description
1 polymer ?
#
loop_
_entity_poly.entity_id
_entity_poly.type
_entity_poly.pdbx_seq_one_letter_code
_entity_poly.pdbx_strand_id
1 'polypeptide(L)' 'FLRKGRNNLRIAKLVVSPFLPEGETPLRITGRGVEGDEDI' A
#
# COMPACT_ATOMS: atom_id res chain seq x y z
N PHE A 1 8.00 3.78 0.52
CA PHE A 1 7.32 5.09 0.45
C PHE A 1 5.84 4.88 0.16
N LEU A 2 5.00 5.87 0.46
CA LEU A 2 3.56 5.86 0.16
C LEU A 2 3.23 6.90 -0.91
N ARG A 3 2.62 6.47 -2.02
CA ARG A 3 2.12 7.35 -3.08
C ARG A 3 0.61 7.50 -2.94
N LYS A 4 0.11 8.75 -2.94
CA LYS A 4 -1.34 9.01 -2.94
C LYS A 4 -1.92 8.64 -4.31
N GLY A 5 -2.88 7.71 -4.32
CA GLY A 5 -3.71 7.41 -5.48
C GLY A 5 -5.01 8.23 -5.46
N ARG A 6 -5.96 7.84 -6.30
CA ARG A 6 -7.30 8.44 -6.33
C ARG A 6 -8.06 8.09 -5.04
N ASN A 7 -8.78 9.06 -4.47
CA ASN A 7 -9.55 8.90 -3.22
C ASN A 7 -8.67 8.38 -2.06
N ASN A 8 -9.11 7.30 -1.42
CA ASN A 8 -8.44 6.66 -0.29
C ASN A 8 -7.44 5.56 -0.71
N LEU A 9 -7.20 5.37 -2.01
CA LEU A 9 -6.17 4.45 -2.49
C LEU A 9 -4.78 5.01 -2.21
N ARG A 10 -3.88 4.15 -1.76
CA ARG A 10 -2.44 4.40 -1.61
C ARG A 10 -1.67 3.27 -2.26
N ILE A 11 -0.48 3.59 -2.74
CA ILE A 11 0.44 2.59 -3.28
C ILE A 11 1.66 2.59 -2.38
N ALA A 12 1.88 1.47 -1.69
CA ALA A 12 3.05 1.25 -0.86
C ALA A 12 4.15 0.63 -1.72
N LYS A 13 5.24 1.37 -1.89
CA LYS A 13 6.47 0.87 -2.52
C LYS A 13 7.52 0.54 -1.47
N LEU A 14 8.07 -0.65 -1.52
CA LEU A 14 9.31 -0.94 -0.81
C LEU A 14 10.48 -0.30 -1.55
N VAL A 15 11.21 0.58 -0.85
CA VAL A 15 12.32 1.35 -1.46
C VAL A 15 13.65 0.65 -1.24
N VAL A 16 13.86 0.16 -0.02
CA VAL A 16 15.05 -0.58 0.35
C VAL A 16 14.69 -1.52 1.50
N SER A 17 15.04 -2.79 1.36
CA SER A 17 15.02 -3.77 2.42
C SER A 17 16.11 -4.81 2.16
N PRO A 18 16.91 -5.18 3.17
CA PRO A 18 17.88 -6.25 3.02
C PRO A 18 17.25 -7.65 2.96
N PHE A 19 15.95 -7.78 3.26
CA PHE A 19 15.28 -9.09 3.44
C PHE A 19 14.08 -9.31 2.54
N LEU A 20 13.63 -8.29 1.80
CA LEU A 20 12.40 -8.36 1.02
C LEU A 20 12.67 -7.88 -0.40
N PRO A 21 12.03 -8.52 -1.40
CA PRO A 21 12.14 -8.09 -2.78
C PRO A 21 11.52 -6.70 -2.96
N GLU A 22 12.05 -5.94 -3.92
CA GLU A 22 11.40 -4.70 -4.35
C GLU A 22 9.99 -4.98 -4.85
N GLY A 23 9.06 -4.06 -4.56
CA GLY A 23 7.66 -4.25 -4.93
C GLY A 23 6.79 -3.04 -4.61
N GLU A 24 5.64 -3.00 -5.28
CA GLU A 24 4.56 -2.06 -5.01
C GLU A 24 3.27 -2.84 -4.73
N THR A 25 2.49 -2.41 -3.73
CA THR A 25 1.18 -2.98 -3.44
C THR A 25 0.13 -1.88 -3.17
N PRO A 26 -1.09 -1.99 -3.72
CA PRO A 26 -2.19 -1.09 -3.40
C PRO A 26 -2.74 -1.38 -1.99
N LEU A 27 -3.17 -0.32 -1.31
CA LEU A 27 -3.89 -0.39 -0.03
C LEU A 27 -4.91 0.75 0.08
N ARG A 28 -5.92 0.58 0.93
CA ARG A 28 -6.96 1.58 1.17
C ARG A 28 -6.97 2.00 2.64
N ILE A 29 -7.23 3.29 2.85
CA ILE A 29 -7.50 3.83 4.20
C ILE A 29 -9.01 3.89 4.39
N THR A 30 -9.53 3.14 5.35
CA THR A 30 -10.96 3.08 5.70
C THR A 30 -11.16 3.62 7.13
N GLY A 31 -12.42 3.72 7.58
CA GLY A 31 -12.72 4.06 8.97
C GLY A 31 -12.28 3.00 9.99
N ARG A 32 -12.00 1.76 9.52
CA ARG A 32 -11.53 0.64 10.36
C ARG A 32 -10.00 0.55 10.43
N GLY A 33 -9.28 1.23 9.53
CA GLY A 33 -7.82 1.19 9.45
C GLY A 33 -7.31 1.08 8.02
N VAL A 34 -6.23 0.33 7.84
CA VAL A 34 -5.64 0.03 6.52
C VAL A 34 -6.11 -1.34 6.07
N GLU A 35 -6.69 -1.42 4.87
CA GLU A 35 -7.20 -2.65 4.26
C GLU A 35 -6.45 -2.93 2.94
N GLY A 36 -6.14 -4.20 2.68
CA GLY A 36 -5.53 -4.63 1.42
C GLY A 36 -6.54 -4.62 0.28
N ASP A 37 -6.07 -4.56 -0.98
CA ASP A 37 -6.96 -4.64 -2.14
C ASP A 37 -7.44 -6.09 -2.41
N GLU A 38 -6.72 -7.10 -1.91
CA GLU A 38 -7.12 -8.53 -1.99
C GLU A 38 -8.27 -8.90 -1.01
N ASP A 39 -8.62 -7.99 -0.09
CA ASP A 39 -9.67 -8.21 0.93
C ASP A 39 -11.06 -7.70 0.47
N ILE A 40 -11.25 -7.36 -0.82
CA ILE A 40 -12.50 -6.82 -1.41
C ILE A 40 -13.02 -7.73 -2.53
#